data_AF-A0AAZ1XMQ4-F1
#
_entry.id   AF-A0AAZ1XMQ4-F1
#
_cell.length_a   1.000
_cell.length_b   1.000
_cell.length_c   1.000
_cell.angle_alpha   90.00
_cell.angle_beta   90.00
_cell.angle_gamma   90.00
#
_symmetry.space_group_name_H-M   'P 1'
#
loop_
_entity.id
_entity.type
_entity.pdbx_description
1 polymer ?
#
loop_
_entity_poly.entity_id
_entity_poly.type
_entity_poly.pdbx_seq_one_letter_code
_entity_poly.pdbx_strand_id
1 'polypeptide(L)' 'MHPETTGLGYLPNCEPYLQSVCECCSYRLDPNTPVRFLSLQCESGESEPVVLPVIHSCECTGCQGGDLSRR' A
#
# COMPACT_ATOMS: atom_id res chain seq x y z
N MET A 1 -6.74 -42.88 41.40
CA MET A 1 -6.19 -43.61 40.24
C MET A 1 -6.54 -42.82 38.99
N HIS A 2 -5.61 -42.02 38.47
CA HIS A 2 -5.67 -41.45 37.13
C HIS A 2 -4.88 -42.37 36.18
N PRO A 3 -5.41 -42.63 34.99
CA PRO A 3 -4.65 -42.38 33.77
C PRO A 3 -5.56 -41.78 32.68
N GLU A 4 -5.15 -41.18 31.58
CA GLU A 4 -3.90 -40.62 31.05
C GLU A 4 -4.36 -39.75 29.86
N THR A 5 -3.89 -38.51 29.80
CA THR A 5 -4.02 -37.64 28.62
C THR A 5 -3.06 -38.11 27.54
N THR A 6 -3.58 -38.48 26.35
CA THR A 6 -2.80 -38.53 25.11
C THR A 6 -3.60 -37.89 24.01
N GLY A 7 -3.07 -36.77 23.51
CA GLY A 7 -3.79 -35.80 22.70
C GLY A 7 -4.02 -36.23 21.27
N LEU A 8 -5.05 -35.62 20.67
CA LEU A 8 -5.11 -35.28 19.27
C LEU A 8 -6.18 -34.19 19.07
N GLY A 9 -5.76 -33.07 18.50
CA GLY A 9 -6.65 -32.07 17.92
C GLY A 9 -6.88 -30.83 18.78
N TYR A 10 -5.87 -29.96 18.88
CA TYR A 10 -6.15 -28.52 18.96
C TYR A 10 -7.07 -28.18 17.78
N LEU A 11 -8.37 -27.94 18.03
CA LEU A 11 -9.13 -27.11 17.09
C LEU A 11 -8.49 -25.74 17.18
N PRO A 12 -7.82 -25.25 16.11
CA PRO A 12 -7.36 -23.88 16.14
C PRO A 12 -8.60 -23.02 16.34
N ASN A 13 -8.53 -22.02 17.22
CA ASN A 13 -9.45 -20.90 17.14
C ASN A 13 -9.40 -20.43 15.68
N CYS A 14 -10.44 -20.75 14.88
CA CYS A 14 -10.68 -20.05 13.65
C CYS A 14 -11.10 -18.64 14.06
N GLU A 15 -10.14 -17.80 14.42
CA GLU A 15 -10.34 -16.37 14.36
C GLU A 15 -10.89 -16.13 12.95
N PRO A 16 -12.13 -15.61 12.81
CA PRO A 16 -12.67 -15.37 11.49
C PRO A 16 -11.69 -14.41 10.84
N TYR A 17 -10.97 -14.87 9.81
CA TYR A 17 -10.07 -14.03 9.05
C TYR A 17 -10.91 -12.86 8.57
N LEU A 18 -10.82 -11.74 9.27
CA LEU A 18 -11.58 -10.54 9.00
C LEU A 18 -10.94 -9.97 7.74
N GLN A 19 -11.38 -10.46 6.59
CA GLN A 19 -10.92 -10.00 5.30
C GLN A 19 -11.55 -8.63 5.09
N SER A 20 -10.84 -7.59 5.53
CA SER A 20 -11.25 -6.21 5.28
C SER A 20 -11.07 -5.91 3.80
N VAL A 21 -12.20 -5.81 3.09
CA VAL A 21 -12.24 -5.30 1.73
C VAL A 21 -12.26 -3.78 1.83
N CYS A 22 -11.17 -3.14 1.45
CA CYS A 22 -11.05 -1.70 1.40
C CYS A 22 -10.52 -1.28 0.04
N GLU A 23 -11.17 -0.29 -0.57
CA GLU A 23 -10.70 0.32 -1.80
C GLU A 23 -10.18 1.73 -1.52
N CYS A 24 -9.02 2.04 -2.08
CA CYS A 24 -8.35 3.31 -2.00
C CYS A 24 -8.42 3.99 -3.37
N CYS A 25 -8.56 5.31 -3.38
CA CYS A 25 -8.45 6.09 -4.62
C CYS A 25 -6.98 6.13 -5.07
N SER A 26 -6.68 5.45 -6.17
CA SER A 26 -5.35 5.35 -6.75
C SER A 26 -5.30 6.14 -8.06
N TYR A 27 -4.22 6.89 -8.26
CA TYR A 27 -4.02 7.61 -9.52
C TYR A 27 -3.50 6.68 -10.61
N ARG A 28 -3.93 6.93 -11.84
CA ARG A 28 -3.36 6.39 -13.06
C ARG A 28 -2.61 7.49 -13.79
N LEU A 29 -1.34 7.22 -14.11
CA LEU A 29 -0.52 8.15 -14.85
C LEU A 29 -0.92 8.19 -16.32
N ASP A 30 -0.66 9.32 -16.97
CA ASP A 30 -0.80 9.44 -18.42
C ASP A 30 0.11 8.41 -19.13
N PRO A 31 -0.43 7.59 -20.05
CA PRO A 31 0.33 6.52 -20.68
C PRO A 31 1.36 7.04 -21.70
N ASN A 32 1.21 8.26 -22.21
CA ASN A 32 2.11 8.86 -23.18
C ASN A 32 3.13 9.77 -22.48
N THR A 33 2.70 10.50 -21.45
CA THR A 33 3.54 11.45 -20.70
C THR A 33 3.38 11.28 -19.18
N PRO A 34 3.89 10.20 -18.57
CA PRO A 34 3.61 9.85 -17.17
C PRO A 34 4.20 10.84 -16.16
N VAL A 35 5.21 11.60 -16.57
CA VAL A 35 5.87 12.62 -15.76
C VAL A 35 6.09 13.88 -16.56
N ARG A 36 6.16 15.01 -15.85
CA ARG A 36 6.63 16.29 -16.37
C ARG A 36 7.81 16.79 -15.56
N PHE A 37 8.76 17.39 -16.24
CA PHE A 37 9.95 17.99 -15.63
C PHE A 37 9.70 19.49 -15.46
N LEU A 38 10.01 20.02 -14.29
CA LEU A 38 9.95 21.44 -13.97
C LEU A 38 11.31 21.89 -13.48
N SER A 39 11.70 23.12 -13.82
CA SER A 39 12.87 23.79 -13.24
C SER A 39 12.34 24.83 -12.26
N LEU A 40 12.45 24.57 -10.97
CA LEU A 40 12.02 25.51 -9.94
C LEU A 40 13.17 26.48 -9.64
N GLN A 41 12.84 27.73 -9.33
CA GLN A 41 13.81 28.72 -8.88
C GLN A 41 13.82 28.73 -7.36
N CYS A 42 15.00 28.54 -6.78
CA CYS A 42 15.21 28.61 -5.34
C CYS A 42 15.49 30.05 -4.90
N GLU A 43 15.34 30.32 -3.60
CA GLU A 43 15.65 31.64 -3.03
C GLU A 43 17.14 32.01 -3.18
N SER A 44 18.03 31.01 -3.31
CA SER A 44 19.45 31.17 -3.66
C SER A 44 19.69 31.68 -5.08
N GLY A 45 18.66 31.69 -5.93
CA GLY A 45 18.77 31.95 -7.38
C GLY A 45 19.23 30.74 -8.20
N GLU A 46 19.44 29.59 -7.57
CA GLU A 46 19.71 28.33 -8.26
C GLU A 46 18.43 27.75 -8.85
N SER A 47 18.57 26.94 -9.92
CA SER A 47 17.44 26.22 -10.49
C SER A 47 17.52 24.73 -10.23
N GLU A 48 16.49 24.21 -9.56
CA GLU A 48 16.40 22.80 -9.15
C GLU A 48 15.41 22.04 -10.05
N PRO A 49 15.81 20.89 -10.63
CA PRO A 49 14.93 20.07 -11.43
C PRO A 49 13.99 19.22 -10.54
N VAL A 50 12.70 19.26 -10.82
CA VAL A 50 11.68 18.45 -10.14
C VAL A 50 10.88 17.65 -11.15
N VAL A 51 10.60 16.39 -10.79
CA VAL A 51 9.77 15.48 -11.58
C VAL A 51 8.40 15.37 -10.91
N LEU A 52 7.34 15.71 -11.64
CA LEU A 52 5.96 15.58 -11.14
C LEU A 52 5.18 14.57 -11.98
N PRO A 53 4.34 13.72 -11.36
CA PRO A 53 3.46 12.83 -12.11
C PRO A 53 2.39 13.61 -12.88
N VAL A 54 2.04 13.13 -14.06
CA VAL A 54 0.87 13.58 -14.80
C VAL A 54 -0.24 12.57 -14.58
N ILE A 55 -1.25 12.97 -13.80
CA ILE A 55 -2.38 12.12 -13.45
C ILE A 55 -3.43 12.23 -14.57
N HIS A 56 -3.73 11.12 -15.22
CA HIS A 56 -4.73 11.04 -16.29
C HIS A 56 -6.12 10.73 -15.74
N SER A 57 -6.21 9.85 -14.74
CA SER A 57 -7.46 9.47 -14.10
C SER A 57 -7.21 8.89 -12.72
N CYS A 58 -8.27 8.68 -11.94
CA CYS A 58 -8.20 7.94 -10.67
C CYS A 58 -9.16 6.75 -10.73
N GLU A 59 -8.82 5.68 -10.02
CA GLU A 59 -9.68 4.51 -9.87
C GLU A 59 -9.61 3.96 -8.44
N CYS A 60 -10.69 3.33 -7.99
CA CYS A 60 -10.71 2.62 -6.72
C CYS A 60 -10.01 1.27 -6.91
N THR A 61 -8.92 1.05 -6.19
CA THR A 61 -8.21 -0.23 -6.16
C THR A 61 -8.13 -0.76 -4.74
N GLY A 62 -8.07 -2.08 -4.57
CA GLY A 62 -7.81 -2.68 -3.27
C GLY A 62 -6.60 -2.04 -2.59
N CYS A 63 -6.77 -1.57 -1.36
CA CYS A 63 -5.66 -0.96 -0.62
C CYS A 63 -4.56 -2.01 -0.43
N GLN A 64 -3.33 -1.71 -0.86
CA GLN A 64 -2.17 -2.49 -0.41
C GLN A 64 -1.98 -2.16 1.07
N GLY A 65 -2.44 -3.05 1.95
CA GLY A 65 -2.08 -3.00 3.36
C GLY A 65 -0.57 -2.98 3.46
N GLY A 66 -0.01 -1.84 3.85
CA GLY A 66 1.43 -1.68 3.97
C GLY A 66 1.98 -2.75 4.90
N ASP A 67 3.02 -3.46 4.47
CA ASP A 67 3.78 -4.36 5.32
C ASP A 67 4.33 -3.55 6.52
N LEU A 68 3.65 -3.65 7.66
CA LEU A 68 4.06 -3.00 8.91
C LEU A 68 5.35 -3.62 9.48
N SER A 69 5.94 -4.63 8.83
CA SER A 69 7.18 -5.30 9.26
C SER A 69 8.46 -4.54 8.90
N ARG A 70 8.39 -3.36 8.27
CA ARG A 70 9.53 -2.46 8.10
C ARG A 70 9.49 -1.30 9.10
N ARG A 71 9.91 -1.58 10.34
CA ARG A 71 10.35 -0.59 11.33
C ARG A 71 11.67 -1.05 11.95
#